data_AF-A0A1Y1HP64-F1
#
_entry.id   AF-A0A1Y1HP64-F1
#
_cell.length_a   1.000
_cell.length_b   1.000
_cell.length_c   1.000
_cell.angle_alpha   90.00
_cell.angle_beta   90.00
_cell.angle_gamma   90.00
#
_symmetry.space_group_name_H-M   'P 1'
#
loop_
_entity.id
_entity.type
_entity.pdbx_description
1 polymer ?
#
loop_
_entity_poly.entity_id
_entity_poly.type
_entity_poly.pdbx_seq_one_letter_code
_entity_poly.pdbx_strand_id
1 'polypeptide(L)'
;MMFSSCWLRTSEGAGSSGGRRTFRLEPKAPGASRSFPQAPVSESRNKGNEIQLQPTIIPLAWKTVTDSVLNGASTATRAATDIAAKDRSDGLGGTGLSASDGAAEAGVSGRPPIVVICGGKNVGKSTYGRYLVNRLLDRYSAVSYLETDVGQPEFTAPGLLSLHLLTSPVFGPPSTHMRDPKTSFFYGDVSAKTDPELYLRCVVALYDEFRRNHYDGAAEGKQLPLVVNTHGWVKGLGLDVLIDILRYTVPTHVVDVQSAKANKNLPPGNFWETTIEPLSRVHYIPTAVPDQVDASTPFAHKFAPEERALRLLAHFQTATASGAPPGLAFNENDAYSALATCLVHHRPFQVRLDAVQIYHLHGYVPPEEALWALNGAVVGLAKAGAEPETGPMPRCLGIGLVRGIDPARGVLFLVTSLPLAELQGVNTLIQGKVDLPLQLLSAPPFVSPYLAFNSIAAEGTGSAMVKSRNNIIRKVGD
;
A
#
# COMPACT_ATOMS: atom_id res chain seq x y z
N MET A 1 -2.89 -11.60 39.50
CA MET A 1 -1.71 -11.01 40.18
C MET A 1 -1.25 -9.81 39.37
N MET A 2 -1.26 -8.63 40.00
CA MET A 2 -0.97 -7.34 39.39
C MET A 2 0.50 -7.22 38.99
N PHE A 3 0.79 -6.81 37.76
CA PHE A 3 1.89 -5.90 37.45
C PHE A 3 1.50 -5.01 36.27
N SER A 4 1.08 -3.79 36.60
CA SER A 4 1.22 -2.63 35.74
C SER A 4 2.71 -2.31 35.64
N SER A 5 3.26 -2.24 34.43
CA SER A 5 4.51 -1.50 34.21
C SER A 5 4.57 -0.92 32.81
N CYS A 6 4.35 0.40 32.81
CA CYS A 6 4.92 1.40 31.93
C CYS A 6 6.29 0.98 31.35
N TRP A 7 6.48 1.25 30.06
CA TRP A 7 7.79 1.27 29.41
C TRP A 7 8.67 2.32 30.10
N LEU A 8 9.53 1.89 31.03
CA LEU A 8 10.77 2.55 31.49
C LEU A 8 11.28 1.77 32.71
N ARG A 9 12.23 0.86 32.49
CA ARG A 9 13.24 0.52 33.50
C ARG A 9 14.60 0.82 32.91
N THR A 10 15.19 1.92 33.33
CA THR A 10 16.64 2.08 33.30
C THR A 10 17.22 1.21 34.40
N SER A 11 18.25 0.43 34.10
CA SER A 11 18.98 -0.36 35.09
C SER A 11 19.71 0.58 36.05
N GLU A 12 19.28 0.64 37.32
CA GLU A 12 20.11 1.16 38.41
C GLU A 12 20.68 -0.02 39.22
N GLY A 13 21.98 0.04 39.47
CA GLY A 13 22.70 -0.75 40.46
C GLY A 13 23.26 0.17 41.55
N ALA A 14 23.02 -0.20 42.81
CA ALA A 14 23.48 0.45 44.06
C ALA A 14 25.03 0.43 44.22
N GLY A 15 25.70 1.27 45.02
CA GLY A 15 25.26 2.28 45.99
C GLY A 15 26.43 2.99 46.72
N SER A 16 26.06 4.02 47.51
CA SER A 16 26.73 4.77 48.63
C SER A 16 28.22 5.16 48.53
N SER A 17 28.64 6.41 48.78
CA SER A 17 28.47 7.12 50.06
C SER A 17 28.90 8.61 50.00
N GLY A 18 28.20 9.45 50.76
CA GLY A 18 28.71 10.55 51.60
C GLY A 18 29.48 11.74 51.01
N GLY A 19 28.87 12.94 51.05
CA GLY A 19 29.63 14.20 51.10
C GLY A 19 28.88 15.46 50.62
N ARG A 20 28.23 16.18 51.55
CA ARG A 20 27.75 17.56 51.32
C ARG A 20 28.93 18.47 50.97
N ARG A 21 28.82 19.26 49.90
CA ARG A 21 29.34 20.64 49.80
C ARG A 21 28.63 21.39 48.67
N THR A 22 27.89 22.42 49.05
CA THR A 22 27.46 23.55 48.22
C THR A 22 28.67 24.20 47.56
N PHE A 23 28.59 24.69 46.32
CA PHE A 23 29.07 26.03 45.91
C PHE A 23 28.64 26.38 44.47
N ARG A 24 28.63 27.69 44.25
CA ARG A 24 27.93 28.50 43.25
C ARG A 24 28.76 28.65 41.97
N LEU A 25 28.08 28.89 40.85
CA LEU A 25 28.60 29.13 39.50
C LEU A 25 29.53 30.34 39.41
N GLU A 26 30.58 30.25 38.57
CA GLU A 26 31.08 31.36 37.72
C GLU A 26 31.66 30.83 36.39
N PRO A 27 31.52 31.56 35.26
CA PRO A 27 32.00 31.13 33.94
C PRO A 27 33.43 31.63 33.67
N LYS A 28 34.27 30.79 33.05
CA LYS A 28 35.62 31.19 32.60
C LYS A 28 35.75 31.09 31.08
N ALA A 29 36.10 32.23 30.47
CA ALA A 29 36.36 32.43 29.04
C ALA A 29 37.70 31.78 28.58
N PRO A 30 37.96 31.68 27.26
CA PRO A 30 38.80 30.64 26.66
C PRO A 30 40.29 30.99 26.61
N GLY A 31 41.16 29.97 26.73
CA GLY A 31 42.61 30.12 26.65
C GLY A 31 43.28 29.02 25.83
N ALA A 32 43.76 29.43 24.64
CA ALA A 32 44.92 28.96 23.88
C ALA A 32 45.29 27.46 23.83
N SER A 33 45.04 26.89 22.64
CA SER A 33 45.84 25.94 21.86
C SER A 33 47.03 25.22 22.52
N ARG A 34 46.94 23.89 22.60
CA ARG A 34 48.08 22.99 22.43
C ARG A 34 47.73 21.88 21.45
N SER A 35 48.51 21.81 20.38
CA SER A 35 48.46 20.84 19.29
C SER A 35 48.90 19.45 19.75
N PHE A 36 48.07 18.44 19.50
CA PHE A 36 48.48 17.03 19.48
C PHE A 36 48.67 16.58 18.02
N PRO A 37 49.68 15.74 17.73
CA PRO A 37 50.03 15.37 16.36
C PRO A 37 48.96 14.47 15.73
N GLN A 38 48.53 14.83 14.52
CA GLN A 38 47.65 14.01 13.68
C GLN A 38 48.37 12.73 13.25
N ALA A 39 47.77 11.58 13.55
CA ALA A 39 48.09 10.34 12.87
C ALA A 39 47.66 10.45 11.39
N PRO A 40 48.41 9.90 10.43
CA PRO A 40 48.07 10.00 9.02
C PRO A 40 46.75 9.27 8.76
N VAL A 41 45.74 10.03 8.38
CA VAL A 41 44.51 9.51 7.78
C VAL A 41 44.90 8.95 6.42
N SER A 42 44.93 7.62 6.30
CA SER A 42 44.94 6.99 4.99
C SER A 42 43.64 7.36 4.29
N GLU A 43 43.72 8.24 3.31
CA GLU A 43 42.65 8.44 2.33
C GLU A 43 42.47 7.14 1.55
N SER A 44 41.67 6.21 2.08
CA SER A 44 41.01 5.24 1.23
C SER A 44 40.03 6.03 0.37
N ARG A 45 40.47 6.41 -0.83
CA ARG A 45 39.59 6.85 -1.92
C ARG A 45 38.61 5.72 -2.18
N ASN A 46 37.49 5.74 -1.47
CA ASN A 46 36.34 4.93 -1.81
C ASN A 46 35.87 5.51 -3.15
N LYS A 47 36.24 4.85 -4.25
CA LYS A 47 35.72 5.18 -5.57
C LYS A 47 34.21 5.10 -5.44
N GLY A 48 33.54 6.26 -5.42
CA GLY A 48 32.09 6.31 -5.47
C GLY A 48 31.68 5.53 -6.70
N ASN A 49 31.00 4.40 -6.49
CA ASN A 49 30.22 3.81 -7.56
C ASN A 49 29.14 4.85 -7.87
N GLU A 50 29.35 5.63 -8.93
CA GLU A 50 28.25 6.31 -9.60
C GLU A 50 27.20 5.24 -9.88
N ILE A 51 26.07 5.31 -9.17
CA ILE A 51 24.92 4.48 -9.48
C ILE A 51 24.41 5.01 -10.81
N GLN A 52 24.87 4.40 -11.89
CA GLN A 52 24.41 4.70 -13.24
C GLN A 52 22.93 4.27 -13.29
N LEU A 53 22.03 5.24 -13.15
CA LEU A 53 20.59 5.01 -13.27
C LEU A 53 20.31 4.53 -14.69
N GLN A 54 20.07 3.22 -14.84
CA GLN A 54 19.63 2.67 -16.10
C GLN A 54 18.20 3.16 -16.37
N PRO A 55 17.89 3.64 -17.59
CA PRO A 55 16.54 4.07 -17.92
C PRO A 55 15.57 2.89 -17.76
N THR A 56 14.37 3.17 -17.24
CA THR A 56 13.31 2.16 -17.21
C THR A 56 12.92 1.79 -18.64
N ILE A 57 13.19 0.54 -19.03
CA ILE A 57 12.84 0.03 -20.36
C ILE A 57 11.36 -0.32 -20.35
N ILE A 58 10.57 0.34 -21.20
CA ILE A 58 9.16 0.01 -21.43
C ILE A 58 9.07 -0.91 -22.66
N PRO A 59 8.53 -2.13 -22.53
CA PRO A 59 8.33 -3.01 -23.68
C PRO A 59 7.45 -2.35 -24.74
N LEU A 60 7.79 -2.55 -26.02
CA LEU A 60 6.99 -2.01 -27.13
C LEU A 60 5.51 -2.45 -27.05
N ALA A 61 5.27 -3.71 -26.68
CA ALA A 61 3.92 -4.23 -26.48
C ALA A 61 3.12 -3.45 -25.42
N TRP A 62 3.77 -3.02 -24.32
CA TRP A 62 3.13 -2.20 -23.29
C TRP A 62 2.73 -0.84 -23.86
N LYS A 63 3.63 -0.21 -24.62
CA LYS A 63 3.34 1.06 -25.31
C LYS A 63 2.18 0.91 -26.28
N THR A 64 2.19 -0.10 -27.14
CA THR A 64 1.13 -0.34 -28.14
C THR A 64 -0.24 -0.50 -27.50
N VAL A 65 -0.35 -1.28 -26.43
CA VAL A 65 -1.62 -1.46 -25.71
C VAL A 65 -2.03 -0.18 -25.00
N THR A 66 -1.11 0.55 -24.38
CA THR A 66 -1.41 1.85 -23.76
C THR A 66 -1.89 2.86 -24.80
N ASP A 67 -1.28 2.92 -25.98
CA ASP A 67 -1.74 3.78 -27.08
C ASP A 67 -3.15 3.39 -27.54
N SER A 68 -3.48 2.09 -27.59
CA SER A 68 -4.84 1.60 -27.88
C SER A 68 -5.85 2.08 -26.84
N VAL A 69 -5.54 1.93 -25.54
CA VAL A 69 -6.37 2.41 -24.43
C VAL A 69 -6.60 3.92 -24.51
N LEU A 70 -5.54 4.67 -24.81
CA LEU A 70 -5.60 6.13 -24.95
C LEU A 70 -6.37 6.56 -26.20
N ASN A 71 -6.29 5.83 -27.31
CA ASN A 71 -6.98 6.21 -28.55
C ASN A 71 -8.47 5.87 -28.52
N GLY A 72 -8.89 4.85 -27.74
CA GLY A 72 -10.29 4.61 -27.41
C GLY A 72 -10.89 5.69 -26.48
N ALA A 73 -10.04 6.41 -25.76
CA ALA A 73 -10.39 7.58 -24.97
C ALA A 73 -10.40 8.83 -25.87
N SER A 74 -11.52 9.13 -26.54
CA SER A 74 -11.59 10.29 -27.43
C SER A 74 -11.18 11.57 -26.68
N THR A 75 -10.42 12.42 -27.37
CA THR A 75 -9.88 13.71 -26.94
C THR A 75 -10.96 14.75 -26.62
N ALA A 76 -11.70 14.55 -25.54
CA ALA A 76 -12.36 15.63 -24.83
C ALA A 76 -11.43 16.09 -23.70
N THR A 77 -11.44 17.38 -23.37
CA THR A 77 -10.76 17.98 -22.20
C THR A 77 -9.36 18.58 -22.37
N ARG A 78 -9.01 19.09 -23.55
CA ARG A 78 -7.97 20.15 -23.64
C ARG A 78 -8.18 21.27 -24.66
N ALA A 79 -9.31 21.29 -25.36
CA ALA A 79 -9.62 22.30 -26.39
C ALA A 79 -10.67 23.35 -25.98
N ALA A 80 -11.08 23.41 -24.70
CA ALA A 80 -12.16 24.31 -24.26
C ALA A 80 -11.70 25.58 -23.51
N THR A 81 -10.40 25.91 -23.48
CA THR A 81 -9.92 27.16 -22.87
C THR A 81 -9.07 28.06 -23.75
N ASP A 82 -8.80 27.71 -25.03
CA ASP A 82 -7.93 28.53 -25.89
C ASP A 82 -8.56 28.99 -27.22
N ILE A 83 -9.88 28.86 -27.40
CA ILE A 83 -10.59 29.44 -28.57
C ILE A 83 -11.74 30.34 -28.10
N ALA A 84 -11.38 31.36 -27.34
CA ALA A 84 -12.22 32.54 -27.11
C ALA A 84 -11.33 33.79 -27.02
N ALA A 85 -10.40 33.92 -27.96
CA ALA A 85 -9.64 35.15 -28.20
C ALA A 85 -8.92 35.08 -29.56
N LYS A 86 -9.67 35.16 -30.66
CA LYS A 86 -9.19 35.81 -31.89
C LYS A 86 -10.34 36.11 -32.85
N ASP A 87 -10.52 37.41 -33.03
CA ASP A 87 -11.19 38.17 -34.10
C ASP A 87 -11.58 37.38 -35.35
N ARG A 88 -12.82 37.50 -35.86
CA ARG A 88 -13.38 38.66 -36.58
C ARG A 88 -12.47 39.19 -37.71
N SER A 89 -12.60 38.64 -38.92
CA SER A 89 -12.99 39.40 -40.14
C SER A 89 -12.99 38.49 -41.38
N ASP A 90 -13.87 38.84 -42.33
CA ASP A 90 -13.90 38.50 -43.77
C ASP A 90 -14.22 37.02 -44.12
N GLY A 91 -15.07 36.67 -45.09
CA GLY A 91 -15.76 37.36 -46.16
C GLY A 91 -16.00 36.36 -47.31
N LEU A 92 -17.27 36.11 -47.64
CA LEU A 92 -17.86 35.60 -48.92
C LEU A 92 -17.15 34.53 -49.78
N GLY A 93 -17.89 33.44 -50.05
CA GLY A 93 -17.97 32.85 -51.41
C GLY A 93 -17.90 31.32 -51.51
N GLY A 94 -18.88 30.71 -52.20
CA GLY A 94 -18.65 29.47 -52.96
C GLY A 94 -19.52 28.25 -52.63
N THR A 95 -20.40 27.91 -53.56
CA THR A 95 -21.30 26.74 -53.63
C THR A 95 -20.59 25.40 -53.88
N GLY A 96 -21.15 24.28 -53.42
CA GLY A 96 -20.80 22.94 -53.92
C GLY A 96 -21.40 21.78 -53.13
N LEU A 97 -22.45 21.16 -53.66
CA LEU A 97 -23.00 19.86 -53.23
C LEU A 97 -22.13 18.72 -53.77
N SER A 98 -21.76 17.76 -52.91
CA SER A 98 -21.73 16.33 -53.26
C SER A 98 -21.66 15.45 -52.00
N ALA A 99 -22.76 14.74 -51.73
CA ALA A 99 -22.79 13.46 -51.03
C ALA A 99 -22.21 12.37 -51.99
N SER A 100 -21.74 11.19 -51.62
CA SER A 100 -21.78 10.38 -50.40
C SER A 100 -20.66 9.34 -50.47
N ASP A 101 -20.60 8.48 -49.44
CA ASP A 101 -19.93 7.16 -49.40
C ASP A 101 -18.62 7.09 -48.62
N GLY A 102 -18.80 7.11 -47.30
CA GLY A 102 -17.91 6.53 -46.32
C GLY A 102 -18.78 6.07 -45.17
N ALA A 103 -19.21 4.81 -45.22
CA ALA A 103 -20.04 4.19 -44.20
C ALA A 103 -19.48 4.49 -42.81
N ALA A 104 -20.29 5.19 -42.01
CA ALA A 104 -20.00 5.43 -40.61
C ALA A 104 -19.98 4.09 -39.89
N GLU A 105 -18.78 3.55 -39.65
CA GLU A 105 -18.58 2.74 -38.47
C GLU A 105 -18.95 3.65 -37.29
N ALA A 106 -20.08 3.36 -36.66
CA ALA A 106 -20.49 3.98 -35.40
C ALA A 106 -19.52 3.51 -34.30
N GLY A 107 -18.30 4.05 -34.32
CA GLY A 107 -17.27 3.84 -33.33
C GLY A 107 -17.67 4.54 -32.03
N VAL A 108 -17.70 3.77 -30.95
CA VAL A 108 -17.98 4.23 -29.57
C VAL A 108 -17.19 5.51 -29.26
N SER A 109 -17.85 6.67 -29.25
CA SER A 109 -17.28 7.95 -28.85
C SER A 109 -17.57 8.24 -27.38
N GLY A 110 -16.57 8.71 -26.63
CA GLY A 110 -16.78 9.76 -25.61
C GLY A 110 -16.47 9.45 -24.14
N ARG A 111 -16.38 8.19 -23.69
CA ARG A 111 -16.21 7.88 -22.24
C ARG A 111 -14.77 7.52 -21.86
N PRO A 112 -14.29 7.96 -20.67
CA PRO A 112 -12.98 7.56 -20.18
C PRO A 112 -12.86 6.05 -19.96
N PRO A 113 -11.67 5.47 -20.17
CA PRO A 113 -11.46 4.04 -20.07
C PRO A 113 -11.52 3.55 -18.62
N ILE A 114 -12.15 2.39 -18.44
CA ILE A 114 -12.01 1.54 -17.26
C ILE A 114 -11.11 0.36 -17.67
N VAL A 115 -9.95 0.26 -17.05
CA VAL A 115 -8.91 -0.71 -17.40
C VAL A 115 -8.63 -1.63 -16.22
N VAL A 116 -8.86 -2.93 -16.39
CA VAL A 116 -8.49 -3.94 -15.39
C VAL A 116 -7.18 -4.61 -15.81
N ILE A 117 -6.19 -4.61 -14.91
CA ILE A 117 -4.88 -5.21 -15.14
C ILE A 117 -4.80 -6.51 -14.33
N CYS A 118 -4.68 -7.64 -15.02
CA CYS A 118 -4.65 -8.97 -14.42
C CYS A 118 -3.41 -9.77 -14.85
N GLY A 119 -3.23 -10.95 -14.24
CA GLY A 119 -2.07 -11.82 -14.47
C GLY A 119 -1.43 -12.33 -13.16
N GLY A 120 -0.44 -13.21 -13.31
CA GLY A 120 0.21 -13.89 -12.18
C GLY A 120 0.94 -12.98 -11.19
N LYS A 121 1.51 -13.56 -10.13
CA LYS A 121 2.43 -12.85 -9.24
C LYS A 121 3.73 -12.51 -9.97
N ASN A 122 4.27 -11.31 -9.73
CA ASN A 122 5.55 -10.83 -10.24
C ASN A 122 5.67 -10.75 -11.76
N VAL A 123 4.56 -10.57 -12.48
CA VAL A 123 4.56 -10.37 -13.96
C VAL A 123 4.68 -8.89 -14.36
N GLY A 124 4.62 -7.96 -13.40
CA GLY A 124 4.75 -6.52 -13.66
C GLY A 124 3.43 -5.73 -13.69
N LYS A 125 2.33 -6.26 -13.13
CA LYS A 125 1.01 -5.58 -13.11
C LYS A 125 1.06 -4.16 -12.54
N SER A 126 1.57 -3.99 -11.32
CA SER A 126 1.69 -2.66 -10.68
C SER A 126 2.60 -1.72 -11.48
N THR A 127 3.68 -2.24 -12.08
CA THR A 127 4.57 -1.46 -12.96
C THR A 127 3.83 -0.97 -14.21
N TYR A 128 3.05 -1.84 -14.87
CA TYR A 128 2.22 -1.44 -16.01
C TYR A 128 1.13 -0.46 -15.58
N GLY A 129 0.49 -0.68 -14.43
CA GLY A 129 -0.49 0.24 -13.85
C GLY A 129 0.07 1.63 -13.61
N ARG A 130 1.27 1.72 -13.04
CA ARG A 130 1.99 2.99 -12.86
C ARG A 130 2.29 3.69 -14.18
N TYR A 131 2.79 2.93 -15.16
CA TYR A 131 3.03 3.46 -16.51
C TYR A 131 1.74 3.99 -17.13
N LEU A 132 0.66 3.21 -17.10
CA LEU A 132 -0.64 3.58 -17.65
C LEU A 132 -1.23 4.83 -16.97
N VAL A 133 -1.19 4.90 -15.64
CA VAL A 133 -1.62 6.09 -14.88
C VAL A 133 -0.86 7.33 -15.35
N ASN A 134 0.47 7.26 -15.44
CA ASN A 134 1.29 8.39 -15.87
C ASN A 134 0.93 8.84 -17.30
N ARG A 135 0.61 7.90 -18.20
CA ARG A 135 0.18 8.22 -19.57
C ARG A 135 -1.24 8.78 -19.63
N LEU A 136 -2.15 8.33 -18.76
CA LEU A 136 -3.51 8.87 -18.64
C LEU A 136 -3.50 10.29 -18.08
N LEU A 137 -2.61 10.60 -17.14
CA LEU A 137 -2.46 11.94 -16.55
C LEU A 137 -2.02 13.02 -17.57
N ASP A 138 -1.50 12.64 -18.74
CA ASP A 138 -1.25 13.59 -19.83
C ASP A 138 -2.55 14.10 -20.49
N ARG A 139 -3.64 13.34 -20.36
CA ARG A 139 -4.94 13.61 -20.98
C ARG A 139 -6.03 13.98 -19.99
N TYR A 140 -5.94 13.51 -18.75
CA TYR A 140 -6.93 13.71 -17.70
C TYR A 140 -6.33 14.48 -16.52
N SER A 141 -7.11 15.39 -15.93
CA SER A 141 -6.68 16.13 -14.73
C SER A 141 -6.48 15.23 -13.51
N ALA A 142 -7.12 14.05 -13.50
CA ALA A 142 -6.98 13.05 -12.48
C ALA A 142 -7.28 11.65 -13.05
N VAL A 143 -6.75 10.62 -12.39
CA VAL A 143 -6.99 9.21 -12.71
C VAL A 143 -7.43 8.51 -11.43
N SER A 144 -8.56 7.81 -11.47
CA SER A 144 -8.95 6.92 -10.38
C SER A 144 -8.14 5.64 -10.44
N TYR A 145 -7.70 5.14 -9.28
CA TYR A 145 -6.93 3.90 -9.18
C TYR A 145 -7.53 3.01 -8.09
N LEU A 146 -8.03 1.84 -8.47
CA LEU A 146 -8.57 0.85 -7.55
C LEU A 146 -7.52 -0.25 -7.33
N GLU A 147 -6.99 -0.30 -6.11
CA GLU A 147 -6.05 -1.32 -5.67
C GLU A 147 -6.81 -2.45 -4.98
N THR A 148 -6.66 -3.66 -5.50
CA THR A 148 -7.29 -4.86 -4.94
C THR A 148 -6.27 -5.89 -4.44
N ASP A 149 -4.97 -5.68 -4.63
CA ASP A 149 -3.92 -6.54 -4.05
C ASP A 149 -3.63 -6.14 -2.59
N VAL A 150 -4.25 -6.83 -1.64
CA VAL A 150 -4.02 -6.64 -0.19
C VAL A 150 -2.62 -7.05 0.27
N GLY A 151 -1.90 -7.86 -0.52
CA GLY A 151 -0.57 -8.35 -0.16
C GLY A 151 0.53 -7.36 -0.52
N GLN A 152 0.49 -6.81 -1.73
CA GLN A 152 1.50 -5.88 -2.24
C GLN A 152 0.83 -4.64 -2.88
N PRO A 153 0.07 -3.85 -2.10
CA PRO A 153 -0.61 -2.67 -2.62
C PRO A 153 0.38 -1.62 -3.13
N GLU A 154 -0.04 -0.80 -4.10
CA GLU A 154 0.83 0.22 -4.72
C GLU A 154 1.08 1.43 -3.80
N PHE A 155 0.04 1.94 -3.12
CA PHE A 155 0.10 3.24 -2.44
C PHE A 155 -0.05 3.18 -0.92
N THR A 156 -0.43 2.03 -0.37
CA THR A 156 -0.81 1.90 1.05
C THR A 156 0.01 0.82 1.74
N ALA A 157 -0.15 0.74 3.06
CA ALA A 157 0.34 -0.40 3.82
C ALA A 157 -0.40 -1.70 3.42
N PRO A 158 0.20 -2.88 3.66
CA PRO A 158 -0.44 -4.17 3.40
C PRO A 158 -1.73 -4.36 4.19
N GLY A 159 -2.66 -5.17 3.66
CA GLY A 159 -3.96 -5.45 4.25
C GLY A 159 -5.05 -4.44 3.92
N LEU A 160 -4.79 -3.46 3.06
CA LEU A 160 -5.77 -2.48 2.61
C LEU A 160 -6.26 -2.78 1.18
N LEU A 161 -7.56 -2.60 0.98
CA LEU A 161 -8.19 -2.37 -0.33
C LEU A 161 -8.47 -0.89 -0.44
N SER A 162 -8.16 -0.26 -1.57
CA SER A 162 -8.25 1.21 -1.66
C SER A 162 -8.63 1.75 -3.04
N LEU A 163 -9.34 2.87 -3.01
CA LEU A 163 -9.58 3.74 -4.16
C LEU A 163 -8.77 5.02 -3.96
N HIS A 164 -7.93 5.36 -4.94
CA HIS A 164 -7.15 6.59 -4.97
C HIS A 164 -7.63 7.51 -6.10
N LEU A 165 -7.47 8.81 -5.89
CA LEU A 165 -7.63 9.84 -6.93
C LEU A 165 -6.26 10.46 -7.16
N LEU A 166 -5.60 10.07 -8.26
CA LEU A 166 -4.24 10.48 -8.57
C LEU A 166 -4.27 11.71 -9.48
N THR A 167 -3.59 12.78 -9.08
CA THR A 167 -3.48 14.04 -9.84
C THR A 167 -2.06 14.36 -10.29
N SER A 168 -1.11 13.52 -9.91
CA SER A 168 0.31 13.67 -10.19
C SER A 168 0.95 12.33 -10.55
N PRO A 169 1.97 12.35 -11.43
CA PRO A 169 2.68 11.14 -11.82
C PRO A 169 3.23 10.36 -10.62
N VAL A 170 3.35 9.05 -10.80
CA VAL A 170 3.85 8.10 -9.80
C VAL A 170 5.22 7.59 -10.26
N PHE A 171 6.23 7.77 -9.40
CA PHE A 171 7.62 7.40 -9.68
C PHE A 171 8.25 6.68 -8.50
N GLY A 172 9.28 5.87 -8.78
CA GLY A 172 10.01 5.11 -7.77
C GLY A 172 9.26 3.85 -7.28
N PRO A 173 9.83 3.11 -6.33
CA PRO A 173 9.18 1.94 -5.72
C PRO A 173 7.97 2.31 -4.83
N PRO A 174 7.06 1.36 -4.54
CA PRO A 174 5.86 1.59 -3.71
C PRO A 174 6.10 2.32 -2.38
N SER A 175 7.16 1.93 -1.65
CA SER A 175 7.50 2.54 -0.35
C SER A 175 7.93 4.01 -0.43
N THR A 176 8.26 4.53 -1.62
CA THR A 176 8.72 5.92 -1.79
C THR A 176 7.60 6.87 -2.20
N HIS A 177 6.37 6.38 -2.40
CA HIS A 177 5.25 7.20 -2.85
C HIS A 177 3.92 6.79 -2.21
N MET A 178 3.97 6.41 -0.93
CA MET A 178 2.76 6.13 -0.14
C MET A 178 1.79 7.32 -0.21
N ARG A 179 0.49 7.04 -0.39
CA ARG A 179 -0.56 8.06 -0.49
C ARG A 179 -1.78 7.66 0.31
N ASP A 180 -2.44 8.63 0.91
CA ASP A 180 -3.72 8.39 1.55
C ASP A 180 -4.78 8.07 0.49
N PRO A 181 -5.60 7.03 0.72
CA PRO A 181 -6.68 6.67 -0.17
C PRO A 181 -7.85 7.65 -0.05
N LYS A 182 -8.63 7.80 -1.13
CA LYS A 182 -9.92 8.50 -1.08
C LYS A 182 -10.89 7.73 -0.18
N THR A 183 -10.95 6.42 -0.39
CA THR A 183 -11.67 5.47 0.48
C THR A 183 -10.90 4.16 0.52
N SER A 184 -10.90 3.52 1.69
CA SER A 184 -10.27 2.22 1.88
C SER A 184 -11.02 1.34 2.85
N PHE A 185 -10.73 0.05 2.80
CA PHE A 185 -11.21 -0.96 3.73
C PHE A 185 -10.00 -1.76 4.24
N PHE A 186 -9.86 -1.90 5.55
CA PHE A 186 -8.79 -2.69 6.16
C PHE A 186 -9.19 -4.16 6.21
N TYR A 187 -8.85 -4.89 5.16
CA TYR A 187 -9.06 -6.33 5.06
C TYR A 187 -8.14 -7.09 6.03
N GLY A 188 -7.01 -6.53 6.43
CA GLY A 188 -6.23 -7.07 7.54
C GLY A 188 -5.62 -8.45 7.27
N ASP A 189 -5.52 -8.91 6.04
CA ASP A 189 -4.73 -10.08 5.64
C ASP A 189 -3.99 -9.73 4.34
N VAL A 190 -2.84 -10.37 4.12
CA VAL A 190 -2.03 -10.22 2.90
C VAL A 190 -2.48 -11.17 1.78
N SER A 191 -3.64 -11.81 1.97
CA SER A 191 -4.20 -12.82 1.09
C SER A 191 -5.73 -12.84 1.18
N ALA A 192 -6.41 -12.63 0.06
CA ALA A 192 -7.88 -12.67 -0.07
C ALA A 192 -8.54 -14.04 0.21
N LYS A 193 -7.76 -15.07 0.58
CA LYS A 193 -8.19 -16.48 0.64
C LYS A 193 -9.01 -16.73 1.89
N THR A 194 -8.72 -16.00 2.96
CA THR A 194 -9.35 -16.26 4.24
C THR A 194 -10.82 -15.91 4.24
N ASP A 195 -11.20 -14.82 3.58
CA ASP A 195 -12.59 -14.43 3.38
C ASP A 195 -12.76 -13.74 2.00
N PRO A 196 -12.86 -14.53 0.91
CA PRO A 196 -13.01 -14.00 -0.45
C PRO A 196 -14.31 -13.23 -0.65
N GLU A 197 -15.36 -13.56 0.09
CA GLU A 197 -16.66 -12.91 -0.01
C GLU A 197 -16.60 -11.50 0.56
N LEU A 198 -16.04 -11.35 1.77
CA LEU A 198 -15.79 -10.03 2.37
C LEU A 198 -14.85 -9.19 1.50
N TYR A 199 -13.81 -9.81 0.95
CA TYR A 199 -12.91 -9.16 0.00
C TYR A 199 -13.66 -8.61 -1.21
N LEU A 200 -14.52 -9.41 -1.85
CA LEU A 200 -15.28 -9.00 -3.02
C LEU A 200 -16.29 -7.90 -2.68
N ARG A 201 -17.00 -8.00 -1.54
CA ARG A 201 -17.89 -6.92 -1.05
C ARG A 201 -17.16 -5.58 -0.92
N CYS A 202 -15.93 -5.59 -0.42
CA CYS A 202 -15.11 -4.38 -0.30
C CYS A 202 -14.68 -3.83 -1.66
N VAL A 203 -14.26 -4.69 -2.60
CA VAL A 203 -13.90 -4.27 -3.97
C VAL A 203 -15.09 -3.65 -4.69
N VAL A 204 -16.26 -4.30 -4.59
CA VAL A 204 -17.54 -3.80 -5.13
C VAL A 204 -17.88 -2.43 -4.57
N ALA A 205 -17.81 -2.25 -3.24
CA ALA A 205 -18.11 -0.98 -2.61
C ALA A 205 -17.19 0.16 -3.06
N LEU A 206 -15.89 -0.12 -3.24
CA LEU A 206 -14.93 0.86 -3.78
C LEU A 206 -15.23 1.21 -5.24
N TYR A 207 -15.58 0.22 -6.07
CA TYR A 207 -15.94 0.45 -7.46
C TYR A 207 -17.23 1.26 -7.60
N ASP A 208 -18.26 0.95 -6.80
CA ASP A 208 -19.51 1.73 -6.74
C ASP A 208 -19.27 3.17 -6.31
N GLU A 209 -18.33 3.39 -5.38
CA GLU A 209 -17.91 4.73 -5.01
C GLU A 209 -17.25 5.48 -6.16
N PHE A 210 -16.35 4.84 -6.90
CA PHE A 210 -15.80 5.41 -8.11
C PHE A 210 -16.91 5.79 -9.10
N ARG A 211 -17.81 4.85 -9.39
CA ARG A 211 -18.88 5.05 -10.36
C ARG A 211 -19.74 6.26 -10.01
N ARG A 212 -20.26 6.29 -8.78
CA ARG A 212 -21.16 7.34 -8.30
C ARG A 212 -20.53 8.74 -8.31
N ASN A 213 -19.25 8.84 -7.99
CA ASN A 213 -18.59 10.13 -7.78
C ASN A 213 -17.81 10.64 -9.00
N HIS A 214 -17.40 9.75 -9.89
CA HIS A 214 -16.41 10.06 -10.93
C HIS A 214 -16.76 9.56 -12.32
N TYR A 215 -17.86 8.79 -12.49
CA TYR A 215 -18.18 8.17 -13.77
C TYR A 215 -19.64 8.32 -14.17
N ASP A 216 -20.57 7.77 -13.40
CA ASP A 216 -22.00 7.81 -13.71
C ASP A 216 -22.59 9.18 -13.38
N GLY A 217 -23.36 9.74 -14.32
CA GLY A 217 -24.03 11.04 -14.13
C GLY A 217 -23.10 12.25 -14.07
N ALA A 218 -21.78 12.05 -14.12
CA ALA A 218 -20.83 13.15 -14.27
C ALA A 218 -21.02 13.81 -15.64
N ALA A 219 -20.94 15.15 -15.67
CA ALA A 219 -21.05 15.91 -16.91
C ALA A 219 -20.02 15.46 -17.95
N GLU A 220 -20.34 15.63 -19.22
CA GLU A 220 -19.44 15.31 -20.32
C GLU A 220 -18.07 16.01 -20.14
N GLY A 221 -16.98 15.26 -20.29
CA GLY A 221 -15.62 15.74 -20.03
C GLY A 221 -15.23 15.88 -18.54
N LYS A 222 -16.11 15.57 -17.59
CA LYS A 222 -15.80 15.52 -16.14
C LYS A 222 -15.61 14.10 -15.61
N GLN A 223 -15.97 13.09 -16.40
CA GLN A 223 -15.73 11.69 -16.06
C GLN A 223 -14.21 11.42 -15.97
N LEU A 224 -13.82 10.52 -15.06
CA LEU A 224 -12.42 10.14 -14.87
C LEU A 224 -12.16 8.70 -15.34
N PRO A 225 -10.97 8.40 -15.88
CA PRO A 225 -10.56 7.03 -16.17
C PRO A 225 -10.30 6.27 -14.87
N LEU A 226 -10.46 4.94 -14.91
CA LEU A 226 -10.14 4.04 -13.82
C LEU A 226 -9.09 3.01 -14.24
N VAL A 227 -8.06 2.86 -13.42
CA VAL A 227 -7.13 1.73 -13.48
C VAL A 227 -7.38 0.82 -12.28
N VAL A 228 -7.67 -0.47 -12.53
CA VAL A 228 -7.87 -1.49 -11.49
C VAL A 228 -6.67 -2.43 -11.51
N ASN A 229 -5.91 -2.46 -10.42
CA ASN A 229 -4.82 -3.42 -10.23
C ASN A 229 -5.34 -4.64 -9.44
N THR A 230 -5.20 -5.84 -10.00
CA THR A 230 -5.72 -7.07 -9.39
C THR A 230 -4.70 -7.84 -8.57
N HIS A 231 -5.18 -8.68 -7.65
CA HIS A 231 -4.35 -9.70 -7.01
C HIS A 231 -3.76 -10.68 -8.04
N GLY A 232 -2.63 -11.32 -7.70
CA GLY A 232 -1.91 -12.20 -8.63
C GLY A 232 -2.34 -13.68 -8.65
N TRP A 233 -3.61 -14.01 -8.36
CA TRP A 233 -4.05 -15.41 -8.30
C TRP A 233 -4.81 -15.79 -9.56
N VAL A 234 -4.19 -16.64 -10.35
CA VAL A 234 -4.68 -17.02 -11.69
C VAL A 234 -5.36 -18.39 -11.73
N LYS A 235 -5.62 -19.01 -10.57
CA LYS A 235 -6.15 -20.38 -10.45
C LYS A 235 -7.08 -20.54 -9.24
N GLY A 236 -7.99 -21.52 -9.33
CA GLY A 236 -8.93 -21.87 -8.28
C GLY A 236 -9.76 -20.68 -7.82
N LEU A 237 -10.02 -20.59 -6.52
CA LEU A 237 -10.79 -19.51 -5.90
C LEU A 237 -10.32 -18.09 -6.27
N GLY A 238 -9.02 -17.90 -6.50
CA GLY A 238 -8.52 -16.60 -6.94
C GLY A 238 -8.96 -16.23 -8.35
N LEU A 239 -9.02 -17.21 -9.25
CA LEU A 239 -9.55 -16.99 -10.59
C LEU A 239 -11.05 -16.65 -10.52
N ASP A 240 -11.81 -17.34 -9.68
CA ASP A 240 -13.24 -17.08 -9.51
C ASP A 240 -13.49 -15.64 -9.03
N VAL A 241 -12.74 -15.18 -8.03
CA VAL A 241 -12.79 -13.79 -7.54
C VAL A 241 -12.42 -12.79 -8.64
N LEU A 242 -11.38 -13.05 -9.43
CA LEU A 242 -11.01 -12.19 -10.55
C LEU A 242 -12.15 -12.11 -11.59
N ILE A 243 -12.78 -13.23 -11.91
CA ILE A 243 -13.91 -13.30 -12.84
C ILE A 243 -15.07 -12.46 -12.31
N ASP A 244 -15.37 -12.53 -11.02
CA ASP A 244 -16.44 -11.73 -10.43
C ASP A 244 -16.12 -10.23 -10.43
N ILE A 245 -14.85 -9.85 -10.21
CA ILE A 245 -14.41 -8.45 -10.41
C ILE A 245 -14.64 -8.02 -11.86
N LEU A 246 -14.27 -8.84 -12.84
CA LEU A 246 -14.45 -8.52 -14.27
C LEU A 246 -15.93 -8.39 -14.65
N ARG A 247 -16.78 -9.31 -14.18
CA ARG A 247 -18.24 -9.25 -14.35
C ARG A 247 -18.84 -7.99 -13.77
N TYR A 248 -18.42 -7.62 -12.56
CA TYR A 248 -18.99 -6.48 -11.86
C TYR A 248 -18.52 -5.15 -12.45
N THR A 249 -17.25 -5.06 -12.80
CA THR A 249 -16.63 -3.81 -13.28
C THR A 249 -16.90 -3.51 -14.75
N VAL A 250 -17.31 -4.51 -15.55
CA VAL A 250 -17.56 -4.42 -17.00
C VAL A 250 -16.54 -3.51 -17.70
N PRO A 251 -15.25 -3.84 -17.61
CA PRO A 251 -14.19 -2.92 -18.00
C PRO A 251 -14.17 -2.70 -19.51
N THR A 252 -13.84 -1.50 -19.96
CA THR A 252 -13.63 -1.22 -21.38
C THR A 252 -12.43 -1.99 -21.94
N HIS A 253 -11.40 -2.19 -21.10
CA HIS A 253 -10.16 -2.86 -21.47
C HIS A 253 -9.72 -3.81 -20.35
N VAL A 254 -9.28 -5.00 -20.73
CA VAL A 254 -8.62 -5.95 -19.84
C VAL A 254 -7.20 -6.16 -20.34
N VAL A 255 -6.22 -5.99 -19.46
CA VAL A 255 -4.81 -6.19 -19.79
C VAL A 255 -4.28 -7.37 -18.98
N ASP A 256 -4.13 -8.52 -19.64
CA ASP A 256 -3.50 -9.71 -19.08
C ASP A 256 -1.98 -9.66 -19.30
N VAL A 257 -1.23 -9.54 -18.20
CA VAL A 257 0.23 -9.50 -18.21
C VAL A 257 0.79 -10.91 -18.06
N GLN A 258 1.35 -11.43 -19.15
CA GLN A 258 1.72 -12.83 -19.30
C GLN A 258 3.20 -13.09 -19.00
N SER A 259 3.46 -14.18 -18.26
CA SER A 259 4.78 -14.79 -18.08
C SER A 259 5.05 -15.79 -19.20
N ALA A 260 6.33 -16.07 -19.48
CA ALA A 260 6.71 -17.20 -20.31
C ALA A 260 6.36 -18.55 -19.64
N LYS A 261 6.17 -18.55 -18.31
CA LYS A 261 5.74 -19.74 -17.56
C LYS A 261 4.21 -19.85 -17.60
N ALA A 262 3.70 -20.75 -18.45
CA ALA A 262 2.26 -20.96 -18.66
C ALA A 262 1.46 -21.18 -17.36
N ASN A 263 2.07 -21.79 -16.33
CA ASN A 263 1.42 -22.05 -15.04
C ASN A 263 1.17 -20.78 -14.18
N LYS A 264 1.73 -19.63 -14.57
CA LYS A 264 1.52 -18.31 -13.97
C LYS A 264 0.52 -17.44 -14.74
N ASN A 265 0.05 -17.91 -15.89
CA ASN A 265 -0.90 -17.19 -16.72
C ASN A 265 -2.32 -17.64 -16.38
N LEU A 266 -3.30 -16.82 -16.78
CA LEU A 266 -4.69 -17.23 -16.78
C LEU A 266 -4.89 -18.44 -17.70
N PRO A 267 -5.83 -19.35 -17.39
CA PRO A 267 -6.07 -20.51 -18.24
C PRO A 267 -6.50 -20.05 -19.64
N PRO A 268 -5.94 -20.66 -20.70
CA PRO A 268 -6.32 -20.35 -22.06
C PRO A 268 -7.74 -20.82 -22.33
N GLY A 269 -8.50 -20.04 -23.11
CA GLY A 269 -9.85 -20.39 -23.52
C GLY A 269 -10.92 -19.78 -22.62
N ASN A 270 -11.43 -18.64 -23.07
CA ASN A 270 -12.82 -18.20 -23.13
C ASN A 270 -13.73 -18.24 -21.90
N PHE A 271 -13.62 -19.07 -20.86
CA PHE A 271 -14.63 -19.04 -19.80
C PHE A 271 -14.69 -17.67 -19.09
N TRP A 272 -13.52 -17.08 -18.84
CA TRP A 272 -13.45 -15.73 -18.28
C TRP A 272 -13.52 -14.63 -19.36
N GLU A 273 -13.11 -14.90 -20.61
CA GLU A 273 -13.21 -13.92 -21.72
C GLU A 273 -14.65 -13.78 -22.26
N THR A 274 -15.45 -14.84 -22.29
CA THR A 274 -16.87 -14.80 -22.70
C THR A 274 -17.78 -14.26 -21.61
N THR A 275 -17.26 -14.20 -20.38
CA THR A 275 -17.97 -13.71 -19.20
C THR A 275 -18.02 -12.18 -19.15
N ILE A 276 -17.01 -11.52 -19.72
CA ILE A 276 -16.98 -10.08 -19.92
C ILE A 276 -17.63 -9.89 -21.29
N GLU A 277 -18.81 -9.27 -21.34
CA GLU A 277 -19.61 -9.05 -22.57
C GLU A 277 -18.77 -8.68 -23.82
N PRO A 278 -19.27 -8.84 -25.06
CA PRO A 278 -18.53 -8.53 -26.31
C PRO A 278 -17.98 -7.09 -26.45
N LEU A 279 -18.17 -6.23 -25.44
CA LEU A 279 -17.74 -4.84 -25.38
C LEU A 279 -16.31 -4.65 -24.85
N SER A 280 -15.78 -5.57 -24.05
CA SER A 280 -14.45 -5.44 -23.44
C SER A 280 -13.33 -5.82 -24.42
N ARG A 281 -12.35 -4.93 -24.60
CA ARG A 281 -11.14 -5.24 -25.39
C ARG A 281 -10.11 -5.95 -24.52
N VAL A 282 -9.82 -7.21 -24.83
CA VAL A 282 -8.80 -7.99 -24.11
C VAL A 282 -7.43 -7.83 -24.78
N HIS A 283 -6.42 -7.50 -23.99
CA HIS A 283 -5.05 -7.28 -24.41
C HIS A 283 -4.11 -8.22 -23.67
N TYR A 284 -3.26 -8.90 -24.42
CA TYR A 284 -2.22 -9.77 -23.90
C TYR A 284 -0.87 -9.09 -24.08
N ILE A 285 -0.15 -8.85 -22.98
CA ILE A 285 1.19 -8.25 -23.01
C ILE A 285 2.20 -9.13 -22.26
N PRO A 286 3.45 -9.25 -22.75
CA PRO A 286 4.48 -9.99 -22.03
C PRO A 286 4.94 -9.22 -20.78
N THR A 287 5.45 -9.92 -19.78
CA THR A 287 6.19 -9.33 -18.65
C THR A 287 7.34 -8.44 -19.15
N ALA A 288 7.60 -7.33 -18.45
CA ALA A 288 8.70 -6.42 -18.78
C ALA A 288 10.09 -7.03 -18.56
N VAL A 289 10.19 -8.02 -17.68
CA VAL A 289 11.44 -8.76 -17.43
C VAL A 289 11.32 -10.13 -18.10
N PRO A 290 12.18 -10.46 -19.08
CA PRO A 290 12.23 -11.82 -19.63
C PRO A 290 12.45 -12.83 -18.49
N ASP A 291 11.72 -13.94 -18.48
CA ASP A 291 11.88 -15.03 -17.49
C ASP A 291 13.30 -15.66 -17.49
N GLN A 292 14.19 -15.22 -18.38
CA GLN A 292 15.58 -15.65 -18.59
C GLN A 292 16.62 -14.86 -17.76
N VAL A 293 16.22 -13.92 -16.90
CA VAL A 293 17.15 -13.38 -15.91
C VAL A 293 17.38 -14.49 -14.88
N ASP A 294 18.56 -15.11 -14.93
CA ASP A 294 18.94 -16.23 -14.06
C ASP A 294 18.55 -15.95 -12.60
N ALA A 295 18.04 -17.00 -11.95
CA ALA A 295 17.75 -17.02 -10.51
C ALA A 295 19.00 -16.74 -9.63
N SER A 296 20.19 -16.58 -10.23
CA SER A 296 21.45 -16.17 -9.62
C SER A 296 21.64 -14.66 -9.52
N THR A 297 20.76 -13.84 -10.12
CA THR A 297 20.80 -12.39 -9.92
C THR A 297 20.27 -12.03 -8.52
N PRO A 298 20.97 -11.19 -7.74
CA PRO A 298 20.53 -10.81 -6.39
C PRO A 298 19.12 -10.20 -6.32
N PHE A 299 18.64 -9.65 -7.44
CA PHE A 299 17.31 -9.06 -7.62
C PHE A 299 16.20 -10.10 -7.90
N ALA A 300 16.49 -11.40 -7.94
CA ALA A 300 15.51 -12.47 -8.21
C ALA A 300 14.98 -13.16 -6.93
N HIS A 301 15.49 -12.83 -5.74
CA HIS A 301 15.08 -13.48 -4.49
C HIS A 301 13.74 -12.94 -3.96
N LYS A 302 12.71 -13.78 -3.90
CA LYS A 302 11.35 -13.49 -3.39
C LYS A 302 11.28 -12.45 -2.24
N PHE A 303 10.99 -11.19 -2.60
CA PHE A 303 10.94 -10.01 -1.71
C PHE A 303 9.58 -9.68 -1.08
N ALA A 304 8.54 -10.50 -1.24
CA ALA A 304 7.19 -10.08 -0.85
C ALA A 304 7.03 -9.78 0.66
N PRO A 305 7.63 -10.54 1.61
CA PRO A 305 7.70 -10.12 3.01
C PRO A 305 8.47 -8.84 3.26
N GLU A 306 9.64 -8.68 2.65
CA GLU A 306 10.51 -7.52 2.80
C GLU A 306 9.84 -6.26 2.26
N GLU A 307 9.22 -6.34 1.09
CA GLU A 307 8.43 -5.28 0.48
C GLU A 307 7.23 -4.84 1.32
N ARG A 308 6.59 -5.78 2.02
CA ARG A 308 5.50 -5.47 2.96
C ARG A 308 6.05 -4.76 4.19
N ALA A 309 7.18 -5.22 4.70
CA ALA A 309 7.85 -4.60 5.83
C ALA A 309 8.31 -3.18 5.51
N LEU A 310 8.86 -2.94 4.31
CA LEU A 310 9.25 -1.61 3.83
C LEU A 310 8.07 -0.65 3.69
N ARG A 311 6.89 -1.13 3.29
CA ARG A 311 5.67 -0.30 3.26
C ARG A 311 5.18 0.06 4.65
N LEU A 312 5.25 -0.86 5.61
CA LEU A 312 4.93 -0.57 7.01
C LEU A 312 5.96 0.39 7.64
N LEU A 313 7.24 0.23 7.31
CA LEU A 313 8.30 1.18 7.67
C LEU A 313 7.96 2.58 7.14
N ALA A 314 7.71 2.71 5.84
CA ALA A 314 7.36 3.99 5.20
C ALA A 314 6.08 4.60 5.81
N HIS A 315 5.06 3.79 6.08
CA HIS A 315 3.83 4.24 6.73
C HIS A 315 4.08 4.80 8.13
N PHE A 316 4.79 4.07 9.00
CA PHE A 316 5.01 4.53 10.37
C PHE A 316 6.09 5.63 10.49
N GLN A 317 6.95 5.79 9.47
CA GLN A 317 7.81 6.96 9.36
C GLN A 317 7.00 8.25 9.30
N THR A 318 5.92 8.31 8.52
CA THR A 318 5.08 9.52 8.45
C THR A 318 4.37 9.80 9.77
N ALA A 319 4.01 8.76 10.53
CA ALA A 319 3.40 8.90 11.86
C ALA A 319 4.34 9.51 12.91
N THR A 320 5.65 9.28 12.78
CA THR A 320 6.64 9.74 13.77
C THR A 320 7.39 11.00 13.36
N ALA A 321 7.32 11.39 12.08
CA ALA A 321 7.99 12.56 11.53
C ALA A 321 7.44 13.87 12.11
N SER A 322 8.03 14.32 13.21
CA SER A 322 7.87 15.68 13.74
C SER A 322 8.73 16.65 12.93
N GLY A 323 8.40 16.87 11.65
CA GLY A 323 8.94 17.96 10.81
C GLY A 323 10.44 17.91 10.42
N ALA A 324 11.25 16.98 10.95
CA ALA A 324 12.62 16.76 10.49
C ALA A 324 12.65 15.51 9.59
N PRO A 325 13.22 15.58 8.36
CA PRO A 325 13.49 14.37 7.61
C PRO A 325 14.42 13.51 8.48
N PRO A 326 14.14 12.21 8.65
CA PRO A 326 15.14 11.29 9.18
C PRO A 326 16.40 11.54 8.35
N GLY A 327 17.54 11.80 9.00
CA GLY A 327 18.81 11.85 8.28
C GLY A 327 18.85 10.62 7.38
N LEU A 328 19.05 10.83 6.07
CA LEU A 328 18.92 9.79 5.05
C LEU A 328 19.63 8.53 5.55
N ALA A 329 18.85 7.52 5.95
CA ALA A 329 19.42 6.27 6.40
C ALA A 329 20.26 5.73 5.23
N PHE A 330 21.55 5.49 5.48
CA PHE A 330 22.46 5.05 4.43
C PHE A 330 22.13 3.64 3.93
N ASN A 331 21.35 2.87 4.70
CA ASN A 331 20.84 1.55 4.37
C ASN A 331 19.52 1.22 5.09
N GLU A 332 18.88 0.12 4.71
CA GLU A 332 17.60 -0.34 5.25
C GLU A 332 17.62 -0.64 6.76
N ASN A 333 18.68 -1.25 7.28
CA ASN A 333 18.79 -1.60 8.71
C ASN A 333 18.80 -0.35 9.59
N ASP A 334 19.52 0.68 9.17
CA ASP A 334 19.56 1.97 9.87
C ASP A 334 18.17 2.63 9.88
N ALA A 335 17.41 2.50 8.77
CA ALA A 335 16.06 3.01 8.68
C ALA A 335 15.09 2.33 9.67
N TYR A 336 15.16 0.99 9.79
CA TYR A 336 14.38 0.26 10.80
C TYR A 336 14.77 0.62 12.23
N SER A 337 16.07 0.67 12.53
CA SER A 337 16.58 1.00 13.86
C SER A 337 16.17 2.42 14.29
N ALA A 338 16.29 3.38 13.37
CA ALA A 338 15.85 4.75 13.60
C ALA A 338 14.34 4.82 13.86
N LEU A 339 13.53 4.17 13.01
CA LEU A 339 12.08 4.19 13.21
C LEU A 339 11.65 3.49 14.50
N ALA A 340 12.25 2.34 14.83
CA ALA A 340 11.96 1.62 16.07
C ALA A 340 12.21 2.53 17.29
N THR A 341 13.33 3.26 17.28
CA THR A 341 13.66 4.26 18.31
C THR A 341 12.63 5.38 18.33
N CYS A 342 12.25 5.91 17.16
CA CYS A 342 11.22 6.95 17.06
C CYS A 342 9.86 6.48 17.61
N LEU A 343 9.41 5.26 17.29
CA LEU A 343 8.15 4.70 17.77
C LEU A 343 8.12 4.57 19.31
N VAL A 344 9.25 4.24 19.93
CA VAL A 344 9.36 4.19 21.40
C VAL A 344 9.30 5.60 22.02
N HIS A 345 9.89 6.62 21.40
CA HIS A 345 9.86 7.97 21.95
C HIS A 345 8.60 8.75 21.58
N HIS A 346 7.91 8.35 20.51
CA HIS A 346 6.72 9.03 20.03
C HIS A 346 5.60 8.98 21.06
N ARG A 347 4.99 10.13 21.35
CA ARG A 347 3.89 10.24 22.31
C ARG A 347 2.60 9.69 21.68
N PRO A 348 2.05 8.56 22.17
CA PRO A 348 0.85 7.99 21.58
C PRO A 348 -0.40 8.79 21.96
N PHE A 349 -1.44 8.66 21.14
CA PHE A 349 -2.79 9.08 21.51
C PHE A 349 -3.32 8.14 22.60
N GLN A 350 -3.96 8.70 23.62
CA GLN A 350 -4.66 7.94 24.64
C GLN A 350 -6.13 7.84 24.24
N VAL A 351 -6.63 6.62 24.04
CA VAL A 351 -8.01 6.33 23.63
C VAL A 351 -8.69 5.54 24.73
N ARG A 352 -9.92 5.89 25.09
CA ARG A 352 -10.71 5.10 26.05
C ARG A 352 -11.20 3.82 25.38
N LEU A 353 -11.13 2.70 26.08
CA LEU A 353 -11.59 1.41 25.55
C LEU A 353 -13.10 1.41 25.28
N ASP A 354 -13.90 2.12 26.08
CA ASP A 354 -15.34 2.23 25.89
C ASP A 354 -15.77 3.18 24.76
N ALA A 355 -14.82 3.92 24.17
CA ALA A 355 -15.07 4.82 23.05
C ALA A 355 -14.90 4.13 21.69
N VAL A 356 -14.38 2.90 21.66
CA VAL A 356 -14.11 2.16 20.42
C VAL A 356 -14.65 0.74 20.49
N GLN A 357 -15.20 0.27 19.38
CA GLN A 357 -15.48 -1.15 19.16
C GLN A 357 -14.22 -1.85 18.67
N ILE A 358 -14.01 -3.11 19.07
CA ILE A 358 -12.89 -3.93 18.61
C ILE A 358 -13.46 -5.05 17.74
N TYR A 359 -12.98 -5.15 16.51
CA TYR A 359 -13.39 -6.17 15.55
C TYR A 359 -12.20 -7.04 15.17
N HIS A 360 -12.29 -8.34 15.40
CA HIS A 360 -11.25 -9.30 15.04
C HIS A 360 -11.63 -10.00 13.73
N LEU A 361 -10.83 -9.80 12.69
CA LEU A 361 -10.99 -10.45 11.39
C LEU A 361 -10.29 -11.81 11.35
N HIS A 362 -10.76 -12.67 10.44
CA HIS A 362 -10.01 -13.85 9.97
C HIS A 362 -9.71 -14.92 11.02
N GLY A 363 -10.38 -14.86 12.17
CA GLY A 363 -10.27 -15.80 13.28
C GLY A 363 -11.16 -15.36 14.44
N TYR A 364 -11.56 -16.34 15.26
CA TYR A 364 -12.24 -16.07 16.52
C TYR A 364 -11.19 -15.77 17.59
N VAL A 365 -11.40 -14.68 18.34
CA VAL A 365 -10.63 -14.34 19.53
C VAL A 365 -11.61 -14.34 20.70
N PRO A 366 -11.38 -15.15 21.75
CA PRO A 366 -12.22 -15.13 22.94
C PRO A 366 -12.26 -13.72 23.57
N PRO A 367 -13.43 -13.23 24.03
CA PRO A 367 -13.55 -11.90 24.61
C PRO A 367 -12.56 -11.61 25.74
N GLU A 368 -12.22 -12.61 26.54
CA GLU A 368 -11.24 -12.54 27.62
C GLU A 368 -9.79 -12.32 27.14
N GLU A 369 -9.48 -12.67 25.89
CA GLU A 369 -8.17 -12.52 25.26
C GLU A 369 -8.11 -11.33 24.28
N ALA A 370 -9.23 -10.65 24.02
CA ALA A 370 -9.33 -9.60 23.01
C ALA A 370 -8.27 -8.48 23.19
N LEU A 371 -8.08 -8.01 24.42
CA LEU A 371 -7.06 -6.98 24.70
C LEU A 371 -5.64 -7.52 24.60
N TRP A 372 -5.42 -8.81 24.84
CA TRP A 372 -4.09 -9.43 24.73
C TRP A 372 -3.71 -9.59 23.26
N ALA A 373 -4.66 -10.04 22.44
CA ALA A 373 -4.50 -10.12 21.00
C ALA A 373 -4.25 -8.73 20.39
N LEU A 374 -4.94 -7.69 20.88
CA LEU A 374 -4.83 -6.33 20.36
C LEU A 374 -3.50 -5.64 20.71
N ASN A 375 -2.88 -5.99 21.84
CA ASN A 375 -1.67 -5.33 22.31
C ASN A 375 -0.47 -5.61 21.38
N GLY A 376 0.15 -4.55 20.84
CA GLY A 376 1.22 -4.64 19.85
C GLY A 376 0.74 -4.82 18.41
N ALA A 377 -0.58 -4.91 18.17
CA ALA A 377 -1.13 -5.17 16.84
C ALA A 377 -1.15 -3.93 15.94
N VAL A 378 -0.98 -4.17 14.63
CA VAL A 378 -1.36 -3.21 13.59
C VAL A 378 -2.86 -3.33 13.35
N VAL A 379 -3.57 -2.20 13.40
CA VAL A 379 -5.03 -2.14 13.33
C VAL A 379 -5.50 -1.17 12.26
N GLY A 380 -6.61 -1.48 11.62
CA GLY A 380 -7.39 -0.53 10.83
C GLY A 380 -8.17 0.41 11.75
N LEU A 381 -8.10 1.70 11.47
CA LEU A 381 -8.81 2.75 12.19
C LEU A 381 -10.02 3.15 11.37
N ALA A 382 -11.19 2.70 11.82
CA ALA A 382 -12.41 2.80 11.05
C ALA A 382 -13.50 3.61 11.74
N LYS A 383 -14.41 4.09 10.92
CA LYS A 383 -15.67 4.68 11.35
C LYS A 383 -16.79 3.69 11.05
N ALA A 384 -17.24 2.95 12.05
CA ALA A 384 -18.41 2.08 11.95
C ALA A 384 -19.67 2.90 11.63
N GLY A 385 -20.41 2.39 10.64
CA GLY A 385 -21.86 2.58 10.50
C GLY A 385 -22.62 1.42 11.15
N ALA A 386 -23.89 1.20 10.80
CA ALA A 386 -24.67 0.03 11.27
C ALA A 386 -23.97 -1.30 10.92
N GLU A 387 -24.15 -2.33 11.75
CA GLU A 387 -23.34 -3.56 11.78
C GLU A 387 -23.13 -4.27 10.42
N PRO A 388 -21.94 -4.86 10.20
CA PRO A 388 -21.60 -5.57 8.97
C PRO A 388 -22.13 -7.01 8.99
N GLU A 389 -23.45 -7.22 9.15
CA GLU A 389 -24.01 -8.56 8.89
C GLU A 389 -24.24 -8.78 7.38
N THR A 390 -24.44 -7.71 6.60
CA THR A 390 -24.70 -7.78 5.16
C THR A 390 -23.97 -6.74 4.31
N GLY A 391 -23.28 -5.77 4.94
CA GLY A 391 -22.59 -4.65 4.27
C GLY A 391 -21.11 -4.89 3.99
N PRO A 392 -20.44 -3.95 3.28
CA PRO A 392 -18.98 -3.90 3.24
C PRO A 392 -18.41 -3.61 4.63
N MET A 393 -17.10 -3.83 4.83
CA MET A 393 -16.46 -3.45 6.09
C MET A 393 -16.62 -1.95 6.38
N PRO A 394 -16.52 -1.54 7.65
CA PRO A 394 -16.42 -0.13 8.00
C PRO A 394 -15.33 0.60 7.21
N ARG A 395 -15.62 1.82 6.76
CA ARG A 395 -14.66 2.64 6.03
C ARG A 395 -13.43 2.89 6.91
N CYS A 396 -12.27 2.49 6.40
CA CYS A 396 -10.99 2.67 7.04
C CYS A 396 -10.42 4.04 6.68
N LEU A 397 -10.10 4.83 7.70
CA LEU A 397 -9.48 6.15 7.56
C LEU A 397 -7.95 6.03 7.49
N GLY A 398 -7.39 5.04 8.16
CA GLY A 398 -5.94 4.78 8.14
C GLY A 398 -5.60 3.57 9.00
N ILE A 399 -4.31 3.30 9.20
CA ILE A 399 -3.84 2.25 10.10
C ILE A 399 -3.10 2.84 11.30
N GLY A 400 -3.07 2.09 12.39
CA GLY A 400 -2.36 2.45 13.61
C GLY A 400 -1.70 1.25 14.27
N LEU A 401 -0.80 1.53 15.21
CA LEU A 401 -0.14 0.57 16.07
C LEU A 401 -0.67 0.75 17.50
N VAL A 402 -1.27 -0.31 18.05
CA VAL A 402 -1.64 -0.33 19.47
C VAL A 402 -0.39 -0.61 20.28
N ARG A 403 0.23 0.45 20.79
CA ARG A 403 1.52 0.40 21.49
C ARG A 403 1.42 -0.21 22.88
N GLY A 404 0.27 -0.08 23.52
CA GLY A 404 0.03 -0.55 24.87
C GLY A 404 -1.42 -0.41 25.27
N ILE A 405 -1.84 -1.22 26.24
CA ILE A 405 -3.18 -1.17 26.82
C ILE A 405 -3.04 -1.16 28.34
N ASP A 406 -3.80 -0.28 29.00
CA ASP A 406 -3.94 -0.24 30.45
C ASP A 406 -5.39 -0.60 30.81
N PRO A 407 -5.68 -1.90 31.07
CA PRO A 407 -7.03 -2.35 31.38
C PRO A 407 -7.57 -1.76 32.68
N ALA A 408 -6.69 -1.47 33.66
CA ALA A 408 -7.10 -0.92 34.94
C ALA A 408 -7.61 0.52 34.81
N ARG A 409 -7.00 1.30 33.91
CA ARG A 409 -7.45 2.67 33.58
C ARG A 409 -8.48 2.70 32.44
N GLY A 410 -8.75 1.58 31.78
CA GLY A 410 -9.68 1.50 30.66
C GLY A 410 -9.21 2.25 29.42
N VAL A 411 -7.90 2.32 29.16
CA VAL A 411 -7.32 3.10 28.04
C VAL A 411 -6.33 2.28 27.22
N LEU A 412 -6.23 2.59 25.93
CA LEU A 412 -5.17 2.12 25.04
C LEU A 412 -4.33 3.30 24.52
N PHE A 413 -3.11 2.99 24.09
CA PHE A 413 -2.15 3.92 23.54
C PHE A 413 -1.91 3.62 22.06
N LEU A 414 -2.30 4.56 21.20
CA LEU A 414 -2.30 4.39 19.75
C LEU A 414 -1.25 5.29 19.07
N VAL A 415 -0.48 4.73 18.15
CA VAL A 415 0.40 5.46 17.24
C VAL A 415 -0.18 5.40 15.82
N THR A 416 -0.36 6.54 15.17
CA THR A 416 -0.89 6.62 13.80
C THR A 416 -0.46 7.92 13.14
N SER A 417 -0.42 7.92 11.80
CA SER A 417 -0.21 9.11 10.97
C SER A 417 -1.49 9.93 10.79
N LEU A 418 -2.65 9.42 11.24
CA LEU A 418 -3.92 10.15 11.12
C LEU A 418 -3.88 11.47 11.92
N PRO A 419 -4.23 12.60 11.29
CA PRO A 419 -4.43 13.85 12.01
C PRO A 419 -5.50 13.72 13.08
N LEU A 420 -5.35 14.45 14.19
CA LEU A 420 -6.27 14.40 15.32
C LEU A 420 -7.74 14.63 14.91
N ALA A 421 -7.99 15.52 13.96
CA ALA A 421 -9.34 15.82 13.47
C ALA A 421 -10.03 14.62 12.82
N GLU A 422 -9.27 13.78 12.10
CA GLU A 422 -9.80 12.55 11.50
C GLU A 422 -9.88 11.42 12.53
N LEU A 423 -8.88 11.32 13.40
CA LEU A 423 -8.84 10.33 14.48
C LEU A 423 -10.04 10.47 15.44
N GLN A 424 -10.53 11.69 15.68
CA GLN A 424 -11.75 11.93 16.46
C GLN A 424 -13.02 11.28 15.86
N GLY A 425 -13.01 10.99 14.55
CA GLY A 425 -14.09 10.29 13.87
C GLY A 425 -14.01 8.77 13.97
N VAL A 426 -12.92 8.21 14.51
CA VAL A 426 -12.70 6.77 14.65
C VAL A 426 -13.43 6.25 15.88
N ASN A 427 -14.28 5.24 15.68
CA ASN A 427 -15.03 4.55 16.73
C ASN A 427 -14.85 3.02 16.66
N THR A 428 -13.99 2.51 15.78
CA THR A 428 -13.75 1.08 15.60
C THR A 428 -12.29 0.79 15.28
N LEU A 429 -11.73 -0.18 15.99
CA LEU A 429 -10.42 -0.77 15.73
C LEU A 429 -10.63 -2.15 15.10
N ILE A 430 -10.07 -2.34 13.91
CA ILE A 430 -10.16 -3.60 13.17
C ILE A 430 -8.79 -4.29 13.24
N GLN A 431 -8.72 -5.43 13.93
CA GLN A 431 -7.54 -6.26 14.00
C GLN A 431 -7.58 -7.36 12.94
N GLY A 432 -6.49 -7.53 12.21
CA GLY A 432 -6.28 -8.66 11.30
C GLY A 432 -4.97 -9.41 11.59
N LYS A 433 -4.43 -10.06 10.56
CA LYS A 433 -3.18 -10.84 10.50
C LYS A 433 -2.00 -10.06 9.91
N VAL A 434 -2.09 -8.74 9.81
CA VAL A 434 -0.95 -7.91 9.38
C VAL A 434 -0.04 -7.69 10.58
N ASP A 435 1.14 -8.31 10.53
CA ASP A 435 2.14 -8.19 11.59
C ASP A 435 3.02 -6.95 11.44
N LEU A 436 3.42 -6.37 12.57
CA LEU A 436 4.49 -5.38 12.60
C LEU A 436 5.83 -6.08 12.26
N PRO A 437 6.70 -5.50 11.40
CA PRO A 437 8.02 -6.04 11.14
C PRO A 437 8.81 -6.24 12.43
N LEU A 438 9.43 -7.41 12.60
CA LEU A 438 10.19 -7.77 13.81
C LEU A 438 11.32 -6.77 14.10
N GLN A 439 11.91 -6.18 13.07
CA GLN A 439 12.95 -5.16 13.19
C GLN A 439 12.45 -3.91 13.94
N LEU A 440 11.15 -3.58 13.85
CA LEU A 440 10.55 -2.44 14.57
C LEU A 440 10.26 -2.74 16.04
N LEU A 441 10.37 -4.00 16.48
CA LEU A 441 10.28 -4.37 17.88
C LEU A 441 11.61 -4.21 18.62
N SER A 442 12.72 -3.97 17.91
CA SER A 442 14.06 -3.85 18.48
C SER A 442 14.52 -2.39 18.52
N ALA A 443 14.53 -1.78 19.70
CA ALA A 443 14.94 -0.39 19.89
C ALA A 443 15.82 -0.22 21.15
N PRO A 444 17.13 -0.53 21.08
CA PRO A 444 18.03 -0.40 22.23
C PRO A 444 18.02 1.02 22.84
N PRO A 445 18.12 1.18 24.18
CA PRO A 445 18.25 0.13 25.20
C PRO A 445 16.89 -0.48 25.63
N PHE A 446 15.79 -0.15 24.96
CA PHE A 446 14.46 -0.63 25.32
C PHE A 446 14.26 -2.08 24.86
N VAL A 447 13.64 -2.89 25.72
CA VAL A 447 13.37 -4.31 25.46
C VAL A 447 11.89 -4.48 25.15
N SER A 448 11.58 -5.04 23.98
CA SER A 448 10.21 -5.42 23.64
C SER A 448 9.78 -6.66 24.44
N PRO A 449 8.58 -6.66 25.04
CA PRO A 449 8.05 -7.83 25.75
C PRO A 449 7.74 -9.01 24.81
N TYR A 450 7.76 -8.78 23.50
CA TYR A 450 7.50 -9.76 22.46
C TYR A 450 8.77 -10.29 21.79
N LEU A 451 9.95 -9.81 22.20
CA LEU A 451 11.24 -10.31 21.71
C LEU A 451 11.97 -11.06 22.82
N ALA A 452 12.36 -12.29 22.52
CA ALA A 452 13.29 -13.07 23.33
C ALA A 452 14.65 -13.11 22.62
N PHE A 453 15.71 -12.68 23.31
CA PHE A 453 17.08 -12.84 22.85
C PHE A 453 17.69 -14.11 23.41
N ASN A 454 18.52 -14.81 22.63
CA ASN A 454 19.26 -16.00 23.05
C ASN A 454 18.38 -17.19 23.50
N SER A 455 17.12 -17.24 23.09
CA SER A 455 16.26 -18.41 23.29
C SER A 455 16.57 -19.46 22.21
N ILE A 456 16.92 -20.68 22.63
CA ILE A 456 16.98 -21.84 21.72
C ILE A 456 15.54 -22.12 21.29
N ALA A 457 15.22 -21.91 20.02
CA ALA A 457 13.96 -22.34 19.44
C ALA A 457 13.95 -23.87 19.39
N ALA A 458 13.50 -24.52 20.46
CA ALA A 458 13.23 -25.95 20.43
C ALA A 458 11.99 -26.17 19.55
N GLU A 459 12.10 -27.03 18.53
CA GLU A 459 10.92 -27.46 17.77
C GLU A 459 9.90 -28.06 18.75
N GLY A 460 8.69 -27.49 18.79
CA GLY A 460 7.58 -27.95 19.64
C GLY A 460 7.29 -27.12 20.88
N THR A 461 8.11 -26.13 21.26
CA THR A 461 7.87 -25.31 22.47
C THR A 461 7.04 -24.04 22.25
N GLY A 462 6.53 -23.82 21.03
CA GLY A 462 5.76 -22.60 20.68
C GLY A 462 6.58 -21.30 20.69
N SER A 463 7.89 -21.37 20.96
CA SER A 463 8.80 -20.22 21.10
C SER A 463 9.32 -19.68 19.75
N ALA A 464 9.05 -20.39 18.66
CA ALA A 464 9.31 -19.93 17.30
C ALA A 464 8.08 -19.22 16.75
N MET A 465 8.28 -18.22 15.88
CA MET A 465 7.21 -17.57 15.13
C MET A 465 6.30 -18.63 14.50
N VAL A 466 5.06 -18.73 14.99
CA VAL A 466 4.09 -19.74 14.56
C VAL A 466 3.68 -19.43 13.13
N LYS A 467 4.34 -20.08 12.16
CA LYS A 467 3.90 -20.06 10.77
C LYS A 467 2.88 -21.18 10.57
N SER A 468 1.69 -20.83 10.08
CA SER A 468 0.73 -21.83 9.61
C SER A 468 1.41 -22.75 8.60
N ARG A 469 1.52 -24.04 8.93
CA ARG A 469 2.03 -25.08 8.04
C ARG A 469 0.87 -25.60 7.18
N ASN A 470 0.68 -25.01 6.00
CA ASN A 470 -0.40 -25.37 5.07
C ASN A 470 -0.26 -26.75 4.38
N ASN A 471 0.70 -27.60 4.77
CA ASN A 471 1.01 -28.86 4.08
C ASN A 471 0.87 -30.13 4.94
N ILE A 472 0.09 -30.10 6.04
CA ILE A 472 -0.23 -31.35 6.75
C ILE A 472 -1.39 -32.03 6.02
N ILE A 473 -1.07 -33.03 5.20
CA ILE A 473 -2.03 -34.00 4.69
C ILE A 473 -2.61 -34.72 5.91
N ARG A 474 -3.86 -34.42 6.26
CA ARG A 474 -4.61 -35.20 7.23
C ARG A 474 -4.89 -36.54 6.56
N LYS A 475 -4.25 -37.62 7.04
CA LYS A 475 -4.68 -38.98 6.72
C LYS A 475 -6.15 -39.09 7.13
N VAL A 476 -7.01 -39.32 6.15
CA VAL A 476 -8.36 -39.82 6.41
C VAL A 476 -8.15 -41.24 6.94
N GLY A 477 -8.59 -41.49 8.17
CA GLY A 477 -8.59 -42.83 8.74
C GLY A 477 -9.73 -43.64 8.12
N ASP A 478 -9.40 -44.85 7.66
CA ASP A 478 -10.36 -45.91 7.35
C ASP A 478 -11.10 -46.39 8.61
#